data_AF-A0AAN6NJK0-F1
#
_entry.id   AF-A0AAN6NJK0-F1
#
_cell.length_a   1.000
_cell.length_b   1.000
_cell.length_c   1.000
_cell.angle_alpha   90.00
_cell.angle_beta   90.00
_cell.angle_gamma   90.00
#
_symmetry.space_group_name_H-M   'P 1'
#
loop_
_entity.id
_entity.type
_entity.pdbx_description
1 polymer ?
#
loop_
_entity_poly.entity_id
_entity_poly.type
_entity_poly.pdbx_seq_one_letter_code
_entity_poly.pdbx_strand_id
1 'polypeptide(L)'
;PPCSGGAVDLTDPENPVGCGSADHLISVIGVVIDAQDRLWIVDTGRPAYIFPNGSEALLPSSYGGPKLVSVDLSTDTVFTTIFFSPEVALPNNNLLDDVRFDLRPNITSSGAGVAYITDASLSG
;
A
#
# COMPACT_ATOMS: atom_id res chain seq x y z
N PRO A 1 -7.70 0.42 15.67
CA PRO A 1 -8.05 0.07 14.27
C PRO A 1 -8.18 1.36 13.47
N PRO A 2 -7.83 1.38 12.18
CA PRO A 2 -7.77 2.63 11.41
C PRO A 2 -9.15 3.30 11.25
N CYS A 3 -10.23 2.51 11.16
CA CYS A 3 -11.63 2.96 11.23
C CYS A 3 -12.47 2.08 12.17
N SER A 4 -13.74 2.44 12.37
CA SER A 4 -14.74 1.63 13.08
C SER A 4 -14.90 0.23 12.46
N GLY A 5 -14.80 0.11 11.14
CA GLY A 5 -14.82 -1.15 10.39
C GLY A 5 -13.44 -1.81 10.23
N GLY A 6 -12.42 -1.41 11.00
CA GLY A 6 -11.06 -1.89 10.82
C GLY A 6 -10.45 -1.32 9.55
N ALA A 7 -10.06 -2.19 8.60
CA ALA A 7 -9.50 -1.82 7.31
C ALA A 7 -10.52 -1.17 6.35
N VAL A 8 -11.81 -1.28 6.65
CA VAL A 8 -12.91 -0.73 5.86
C VAL A 8 -13.54 0.46 6.58
N ASP A 9 -13.77 1.53 5.85
CA ASP A 9 -14.61 2.65 6.29
C ASP A 9 -16.07 2.34 5.95
N LEU A 10 -16.89 2.22 7.00
CA LEU A 10 -18.31 1.89 6.94
C LEU A 10 -19.20 3.08 7.31
N THR A 11 -18.69 4.31 7.20
CA THR A 11 -19.50 5.52 7.39
C THR A 11 -20.63 5.64 6.36
N ASP A 12 -20.42 5.11 5.14
CA ASP A 12 -21.45 4.84 4.14
C ASP A 12 -21.44 3.33 3.78
N PRO A 13 -22.29 2.50 4.43
CA PRO A 13 -22.31 1.06 4.21
C PRO A 13 -22.72 0.62 2.79
N GLU A 14 -23.39 1.49 2.02
CA GLU A 14 -23.77 1.19 0.63
C GLU A 14 -22.60 1.44 -0.33
N ASN A 15 -21.64 2.29 0.05
CA ASN A 15 -20.44 2.62 -0.74
C ASN A 15 -19.17 2.54 0.13
N PRO A 16 -18.85 1.36 0.70
CA PRO A 16 -17.69 1.24 1.58
C PRO A 16 -16.39 1.42 0.81
N VAL A 17 -15.39 1.98 1.48
CA VAL A 17 -14.04 2.19 0.95
C VAL A 17 -12.98 1.66 1.91
N GLY A 18 -11.76 1.49 1.43
CA GLY A 18 -10.60 1.25 2.28
C GLY A 18 -10.37 2.41 3.23
N CYS A 19 -10.18 2.10 4.51
CA CYS A 19 -9.88 3.08 5.55
C CYS A 19 -8.42 3.50 5.45
N GLY A 20 -8.14 4.53 4.66
CA GLY A 20 -6.80 5.07 4.49
C GLY A 20 -6.21 5.54 5.82
N SER A 21 -4.99 5.09 6.13
CA SER A 21 -4.35 5.38 7.42
C SER A 21 -2.83 5.49 7.29
N ALA A 22 -2.27 6.54 7.89
CA ALA A 22 -0.82 6.73 7.93
C ALA A 22 -0.09 5.66 8.76
N ASP A 23 -0.73 5.21 9.84
CA ASP A 23 -0.09 4.43 10.90
C ASP A 23 -0.51 2.95 10.90
N HIS A 24 -1.39 2.55 9.99
CA HIS A 24 -1.89 1.18 9.88
C HIS A 24 -1.74 0.64 8.46
N LEU A 25 -1.37 -0.63 8.39
CA LEU A 25 -1.44 -1.42 7.16
C LEU A 25 -2.91 -1.79 6.90
N ILE A 26 -3.35 -1.68 5.65
CA ILE A 26 -4.73 -1.88 5.24
C ILE A 26 -4.89 -3.18 4.44
N SER A 27 -4.12 -3.34 3.37
CA SER A 27 -4.20 -4.49 2.46
C SER A 27 -2.84 -4.73 1.79
N VAL A 28 -2.00 -5.52 2.47
CA VAL A 28 -0.65 -5.86 2.03
C VAL A 28 -0.68 -6.97 0.99
N ILE A 29 0.03 -6.77 -0.12
CA ILE A 29 0.10 -7.76 -1.21
C ILE A 29 1.53 -8.24 -1.47
N GLY A 30 2.53 -7.40 -1.20
CA GLY A 30 3.93 -7.69 -1.47
C GLY A 30 4.81 -7.38 -0.26
N VAL A 31 5.76 -8.27 0.00
CA VAL A 31 6.80 -8.09 1.01
C VAL A 31 8.13 -8.52 0.43
N VAL A 32 9.13 -7.64 0.47
CA VAL A 32 10.46 -7.86 -0.13
C VAL A 32 11.53 -7.39 0.85
N ILE A 33 12.59 -8.20 1.03
CA ILE A 33 13.80 -7.74 1.70
C ILE A 33 14.78 -7.26 0.63
N ASP A 34 15.28 -6.04 0.75
CA ASP A 34 16.25 -5.49 -0.20
C ASP A 34 17.70 -5.87 0.14
N ALA A 35 18.65 -5.47 -0.71
CA ALA A 35 20.06 -5.80 -0.54
C ALA A 35 20.76 -5.09 0.65
N GLN A 36 20.06 -4.18 1.35
CA GLN A 36 20.53 -3.51 2.56
C GLN A 36 19.91 -4.11 3.84
N ASP A 37 19.27 -5.28 3.74
CA ASP A 37 18.61 -5.98 4.86
C ASP A 37 17.43 -5.19 5.47
N ARG A 38 16.69 -4.51 4.60
CA ARG A 38 15.48 -3.76 4.97
C ARG A 38 14.25 -4.47 4.43
N LEU A 39 13.24 -4.64 5.26
CA LEU A 39 11.95 -5.18 4.85
C LEU A 39 11.10 -4.07 4.24
N TRP A 40 10.52 -4.32 3.07
CA TRP A 40 9.62 -3.43 2.37
C TRP A 40 8.26 -4.08 2.18
N ILE A 41 7.21 -3.32 2.43
CA ILE A 41 5.81 -3.76 2.43
C ILE A 41 5.05 -2.89 1.43
N VAL A 42 4.45 -3.52 0.43
CA VAL A 42 3.54 -2.88 -0.53
C VAL A 42 2.11 -3.02 0.00
N ASP A 43 1.55 -1.92 0.49
CA ASP A 43 0.16 -1.81 0.92
C ASP A 43 -0.65 -1.15 -0.19
N THR A 44 -1.65 -1.87 -0.69
CA THR A 44 -2.53 -1.37 -1.76
C THR A 44 -3.60 -0.42 -1.24
N GLY A 45 -3.87 -0.42 0.07
CA GLY A 45 -4.99 0.33 0.63
C GLY A 45 -6.38 -0.18 0.24
N ARG A 46 -6.48 -1.29 -0.50
CA ARG A 46 -7.72 -1.84 -1.06
C ARG A 46 -8.08 -3.14 -0.35
N PRO A 47 -8.92 -3.10 0.70
CA PRO A 47 -9.34 -4.31 1.39
C PRO A 47 -10.38 -5.08 0.57
N ALA A 48 -10.34 -6.42 0.67
CA ALA A 48 -11.47 -7.25 0.24
C ALA A 48 -12.60 -7.15 1.26
N TYR A 49 -13.84 -7.05 0.79
CA TYR A 49 -15.02 -6.92 1.64
C TYR A 49 -16.17 -7.79 1.14
N ILE A 50 -16.87 -8.44 2.08
CA ILE A 50 -18.07 -9.23 1.81
C ILE A 50 -19.27 -8.42 2.27
N PHE A 51 -20.14 -8.06 1.33
CA PHE A 51 -21.37 -7.33 1.59
C PHE A 51 -22.41 -8.20 2.33
N PRO A 52 -23.39 -7.60 3.03
CA PRO A 52 -24.45 -8.35 3.71
C PRO A 52 -25.26 -9.27 2.79
N ASN A 53 -25.33 -8.97 1.48
CA ASN A 53 -25.98 -9.80 0.48
C ASN A 53 -25.13 -11.00 0.00
N GLY A 54 -23.91 -11.15 0.53
CA GLY A 54 -22.95 -12.22 0.19
C GLY A 54 -22.07 -11.94 -1.02
N SER A 55 -22.22 -10.80 -1.70
CA SER A 55 -21.30 -10.40 -2.77
C SER A 55 -19.95 -9.96 -2.20
N GLU A 56 -18.87 -10.20 -2.95
CA GLU A 56 -17.52 -9.80 -2.56
C GLU A 56 -17.00 -8.73 -3.52
N ALA A 57 -16.26 -7.75 -2.99
CA ALA A 57 -15.57 -6.78 -3.81
C ALA A 57 -14.22 -6.40 -3.22
N LEU A 58 -13.30 -6.01 -4.09
CA LEU A 58 -12.12 -5.26 -3.72
C LEU A 58 -12.47 -3.78 -3.66
N LEU A 59 -12.47 -3.20 -2.46
CA LEU A 59 -12.93 -1.84 -2.27
C LEU A 59 -11.96 -0.79 -2.85
N PRO A 60 -12.46 0.41 -3.18
CA PRO A 60 -11.60 1.54 -3.51
C PRO A 60 -10.66 1.88 -2.36
N SER A 61 -9.43 2.32 -2.63
CA SER A 61 -8.55 2.84 -1.58
C SER A 61 -8.85 4.30 -1.26
N SER A 62 -8.63 4.71 -0.01
CA SER A 62 -8.57 6.13 0.37
C SER A 62 -7.12 6.59 0.56
N TYR A 63 -6.86 7.90 0.45
CA TYR A 63 -5.51 8.45 0.68
C TYR A 63 -4.96 8.03 2.05
N GLY A 64 -3.65 7.73 2.10
CA GLY A 64 -3.00 7.12 3.25
C GLY A 64 -3.09 5.58 3.26
N GLY A 65 -4.00 4.98 2.48
CA GLY A 65 -4.07 3.53 2.27
C GLY A 65 -2.90 3.03 1.43
N PRO A 66 -2.81 3.40 0.13
CA PRO A 66 -1.73 2.99 -0.75
C PRO A 66 -0.39 3.57 -0.33
N LYS A 67 0.58 2.70 0.01
CA LYS A 67 1.89 3.11 0.49
C LYS A 67 2.94 2.01 0.36
N LEU A 68 4.20 2.44 0.27
CA LEU A 68 5.36 1.58 0.45
C LEU A 68 5.95 1.87 1.84
N VAL A 69 5.89 0.87 2.71
CA VAL A 69 6.40 0.95 4.09
C VAL A 69 7.70 0.17 4.18
N SER A 70 8.63 0.68 4.97
CA SER A 70 9.92 0.05 5.17
C SER A 70 10.22 -0.14 6.64
N VAL A 71 10.78 -1.28 7.00
CA VAL A 71 11.08 -1.69 8.37
C VAL A 71 12.55 -2.07 8.43
N ASP A 72 13.25 -1.50 9.42
CA ASP A 72 14.59 -1.92 9.79
C ASP A 72 14.49 -3.23 10.56
N LEU A 73 15.05 -4.31 10.00
CA LEU A 73 14.98 -5.65 10.56
C LEU A 73 15.86 -5.84 11.81
N SER A 74 16.79 -4.91 12.08
CA SER A 74 17.64 -4.97 13.27
C SER A 74 16.94 -4.39 14.51
N THR A 75 16.04 -3.43 14.30
CA THR A 75 15.31 -2.73 15.38
C THR A 75 13.82 -3.04 15.40
N ASP A 76 13.29 -3.73 14.38
CA ASP A 76 11.86 -3.96 14.14
C ASP A 76 11.03 -2.67 14.12
N THR A 77 11.62 -1.58 13.61
CA THR A 77 10.95 -0.26 13.54
C THR A 77 10.76 0.21 12.10
N VAL A 78 9.62 0.86 11.84
CA VAL A 78 9.38 1.56 10.57
C VAL A 78 10.38 2.71 10.42
N PHE A 79 11.18 2.71 9.36
CA PHE A 79 12.16 3.78 9.11
C PHE A 79 11.69 4.79 8.04
N THR A 80 10.89 4.36 7.07
CA THR A 80 10.22 5.24 6.11
C THR A 80 8.87 4.70 5.65
N THR A 81 7.96 5.63 5.37
CA THR A 81 6.67 5.37 4.73
C THR A 81 6.51 6.33 3.56
N ILE A 82 6.29 5.79 2.37
CA ILE A 82 6.07 6.58 1.14
C ILE A 82 4.60 6.41 0.75
N PHE A 83 3.83 7.48 0.88
CA PHE A 83 2.42 7.50 0.45
C PHE A 83 2.31 7.75 -1.05
N PHE A 84 1.40 7.04 -1.69
CA PHE A 84 1.04 7.32 -3.08
C PHE A 84 -0.17 8.26 -3.11
N SER A 85 -0.06 9.33 -3.89
CA SER A 85 -1.20 10.22 -4.13
C SER A 85 -2.27 9.48 -4.95
N PRO A 86 -3.53 9.94 -4.92
CA PRO A 86 -4.60 9.35 -5.74
C PRO A 86 -4.38 9.48 -7.25
N GLU A 87 -3.42 10.30 -7.69
CA GLU A 87 -3.01 10.45 -9.09
C GLU A 87 -1.97 9.39 -9.51
N VAL A 88 -1.27 8.79 -8.54
CA VAL A 88 -0.27 7.73 -8.76
C VAL A 88 -0.88 6.36 -8.50
N ALA A 89 -1.67 6.23 -7.44
CA ALA A 89 -2.44 5.03 -7.11
C ALA A 89 -3.94 5.38 -7.17
N LEU A 90 -4.51 5.24 -8.37
CA LEU A 90 -5.92 5.43 -8.67
C LEU A 90 -6.78 4.51 -7.78
N PRO A 91 -7.71 5.08 -6.98
CA PRO A 91 -8.47 4.34 -5.98
C PRO A 91 -9.18 3.07 -6.45
N ASN A 92 -9.73 3.10 -7.67
CA ASN A 92 -10.61 2.06 -8.19
C ASN A 92 -9.88 1.08 -9.13
N ASN A 93 -8.76 1.49 -9.70
CA ASN A 93 -8.20 0.86 -10.90
C ASN A 93 -6.86 0.19 -10.63
N ASN A 94 -5.94 0.83 -9.92
CA ASN A 94 -4.62 0.25 -9.70
C ASN A 94 -4.68 -0.98 -8.79
N LEU A 95 -3.82 -1.95 -9.12
CA LEU A 95 -3.52 -3.14 -8.35
C LEU A 95 -1.98 -3.22 -8.26
N LEU A 96 -1.41 -2.38 -7.40
CA LEU A 96 0.02 -2.47 -7.08
C LEU A 96 0.34 -3.90 -6.64
N ASP A 97 1.48 -4.43 -7.07
CA ASP A 97 1.80 -5.85 -6.90
C ASP A 97 3.19 -6.05 -6.28
N ASP A 98 4.25 -6.01 -7.09
CA ASP A 98 5.62 -6.27 -6.66
C ASP A 98 6.47 -4.99 -6.67
N VAL A 99 7.57 -5.01 -5.89
CA VAL A 99 8.54 -3.92 -5.84
C VAL A 99 9.96 -4.44 -6.04
N ARG A 100 10.74 -3.75 -6.89
CA ARG A 100 12.16 -4.01 -7.13
C ARG A 100 12.98 -2.76 -6.86
N PHE A 101 14.20 -2.95 -6.35
CA PHE A 101 15.07 -1.86 -5.94
C PHE A 101 16.35 -1.83 -6.75
N ASP A 102 16.73 -0.63 -7.21
CA ASP A 102 18.08 -0.32 -7.65
C ASP A 102 18.73 0.60 -6.61
N LEU A 103 19.70 0.09 -5.87
CA LEU A 103 20.32 0.78 -4.74
C LEU A 103 21.71 1.35 -5.09
N ARG A 104 22.04 1.48 -6.38
CA ARG A 104 23.28 2.12 -6.81
C ARG A 104 23.31 3.59 -6.34
N PRO A 105 24.34 4.04 -5.60
CA PRO A 105 24.32 5.35 -4.95
C PRO A 105 24.40 6.54 -5.93
N ASN A 106 24.74 6.31 -7.20
CA ASN A 106 24.93 7.35 -8.19
C ASN A 106 23.71 7.59 -9.10
N ILE A 107 22.61 6.85 -8.92
CA ILE A 107 21.42 6.96 -9.80
C ILE A 107 20.40 7.98 -9.30
N THR A 108 20.50 8.40 -8.04
CA THR A 108 19.69 9.50 -7.46
C THR A 108 20.60 10.47 -6.72
N SER A 109 20.18 11.74 -6.61
CA SER A 109 20.94 12.77 -5.89
C SER A 109 21.06 12.52 -4.39
N SER A 110 20.10 11.80 -3.81
CA SER A 110 20.12 11.40 -2.41
C SER A 110 20.99 10.17 -2.13
N GLY A 111 21.33 9.39 -3.17
CA GLY A 111 21.97 8.09 -3.04
C GLY A 111 21.10 6.99 -2.44
N ALA A 112 19.80 7.25 -2.22
CA ALA A 112 18.87 6.30 -1.61
C ALA A 112 18.40 5.18 -2.56
N GLY A 113 18.71 5.29 -3.86
CA GLY A 113 18.26 4.36 -4.89
C GLY A 113 16.88 4.69 -5.46
N VAL A 114 16.32 3.74 -6.24
CA VAL A 114 15.02 3.81 -6.90
C VAL A 114 14.23 2.54 -6.60
N ALA A 115 12.94 2.69 -6.29
CA ALA A 115 11.98 1.59 -6.22
C ALA A 115 11.11 1.58 -7.49
N TYR A 116 10.96 0.42 -8.11
CA TYR A 116 10.10 0.17 -9.27
C TYR A 116 8.95 -0.72 -8.81
N ILE A 117 7.71 -0.25 -8.95
CA ILE A 117 6.51 -0.97 -8.52
C ILE A 117 5.72 -1.36 -9.77
N THR A 118 5.29 -2.62 -9.85
CA THR A 118 4.42 -3.09 -10.92
C THR A 118 2.96 -2.83 -10.57
N ASP A 119 2.17 -2.49 -11.59
CA ASP A 119 0.72 -2.45 -11.51
C ASP A 119 0.14 -3.59 -12.36
N ALA A 120 -0.58 -4.49 -11.70
CA ALA A 120 -1.24 -5.65 -12.30
C ALA A 120 -2.68 -5.34 -12.77
N SER A 121 -3.11 -4.09 -12.67
CA SER A 121 -4.42 -3.67 -13.17
C SER A 121 -4.57 -3.91 -14.68
N LEU A 122 -5.79 -4.17 -15.12
CA LEU A 122 -6.10 -4.29 -16.56
C LEU A 122 -6.05 -2.93 -17.28
N SER A 123 -6.08 -1.83 -16.52
CA SER A 123 -6.06 -0.46 -17.02
C SER A 123 -5.56 0.48 -15.93
N GLY A 124 -4.57 1.31 -16.27
CA GLY A 124 -4.13 2.46 -15.46
C GLY A 124 -4.77 3.76 -15.90
#